data_AF-A0AAU7FUR1-F1
#
_entry.id   AF-A0AAU7FUR1-F1
#
_cell.length_a   1.000
_cell.length_b   1.000
_cell.length_c   1.000
_cell.angle_alpha   90.00
_cell.angle_beta   90.00
_cell.angle_gamma   90.00
#
_symmetry.space_group_name_H-M   'P 1'
#
loop_
_entity.id
_entity.type
_entity.pdbx_description
1 polymer ?
#
loop_
_entity_poly.entity_id
_entity_poly.type
_entity_poly.pdbx_seq_one_letter_code
_entity_poly.pdbx_strand_id
1 'polypeptide(L)'
;MRKGTLSSDAPFGTLLGYAPGGVAIYSSNYGSLDPRNYPEDADFRSYIGNEYMGHKWQCVEFARRFLFLNYGFVFTDVGMAWEIFSLRFLRQVVNDNILPLQAFANGSKRAPRAGALLIWQKGGEFHETGHVAVITQLLDDKVRIAEQNVIHSPLPLGQQWTRELRLSVENGCYTLHDTFSDTEILGWMIQTDDTEHSIPQPEIDGELLKISGARLKNKRQFDGKWLNENDVLQQAYIRANGHVINKDPCQYFTITESAEQELIKATNELHLMYLHATDKVLKDDSLLALFDIPKILWPRLRLSWQWRRHHMITGRMDFCMDERGIKVYEYNADSASCHTEGGLILEEWVKNGYRGNGHNPAEGLLEELTGAWKHSHARPFVHIMQDNDVEEDYHALFIQRSLMQAGFETKILHGLGALSWDAAGQLIDDEGRHVNCVWKTWAWETAIEQIREVSETEYAAVPIRTGHPEGEVRLIDVLLRPEVLVFEPLWTVIPGNKAILPVLWQLFPNHRYLLDTDFEVNDLLKQTGYAVKPIAGRCGSNIDLISAQDELLDKSSGKFVDRKNIYQQLWCLPNVDGKYIQVCTFTVGGNYGGTCLRGDDSLVVKKESDIEPLIVVKDK
;
A
#
# COMPACT_ATOMS: atom_id res chain seq x y z
N MET A 1 7.89 15.36 19.95
CA MET A 1 8.61 16.52 20.51
C MET A 1 7.75 17.20 21.58
N ARG A 2 8.30 17.52 22.76
CA ARG A 2 7.60 18.31 23.80
C ARG A 2 7.87 19.80 23.56
N LYS A 3 6.95 20.52 22.88
CA LYS A 3 6.89 21.99 22.99
C LYS A 3 6.45 22.32 24.43
N GLY A 4 7.08 23.33 25.04
CA GLY A 4 6.63 23.84 26.34
C GLY A 4 5.23 24.42 26.19
N THR A 5 4.28 23.93 26.98
CA THR A 5 2.89 24.38 26.98
C THR A 5 2.82 25.86 27.37
N LEU A 6 2.32 26.74 26.50
CA LEU A 6 1.99 28.10 26.88
C LEU A 6 0.71 28.08 27.73
N SER A 7 0.55 29.01 28.68
CA SER A 7 -0.61 29.00 29.59
C SER A 7 -1.96 29.24 28.86
N SER A 8 -1.93 29.60 27.58
CA SER A 8 -3.09 29.85 26.72
C SER A 8 -3.46 28.68 25.81
N ASP A 9 -2.63 27.63 25.73
CA ASP A 9 -2.89 26.49 24.84
C ASP A 9 -3.99 25.60 25.41
N ALA A 10 -4.98 25.26 24.57
CA ALA A 10 -6.02 24.34 24.94
C ALA A 10 -5.51 22.88 24.92
N PRO A 11 -6.10 21.99 25.74
CA PRO A 11 -5.78 20.56 25.71
C PRO A 11 -6.00 19.93 24.33
N PHE A 12 -5.26 18.85 24.03
CA PHE A 12 -5.44 18.01 22.86
C PHE A 12 -6.91 17.68 22.60
N GLY A 13 -7.34 17.81 21.33
CA GLY A 13 -8.71 17.52 20.91
C GLY A 13 -9.73 18.60 21.27
N THR A 14 -9.33 19.68 21.95
CA THR A 14 -10.23 20.82 22.17
C THR A 14 -10.56 21.49 20.84
N LEU A 15 -11.84 21.73 20.58
CA LEU A 15 -12.31 22.52 19.44
C LEU A 15 -11.86 23.98 19.61
N LEU A 16 -11.11 24.48 18.63
CA LEU A 16 -10.59 25.85 18.62
C LEU A 16 -11.48 26.80 17.81
N GLY A 17 -12.18 26.29 16.80
CA GLY A 17 -13.02 27.07 15.89
C GLY A 17 -13.30 26.28 14.61
N TYR A 18 -13.68 27.00 13.55
CA TYR A 18 -14.06 26.40 12.27
C TYR A 18 -13.47 27.17 11.10
N ALA A 19 -12.98 26.47 10.08
CA ALA A 19 -12.67 27.02 8.77
C ALA A 19 -13.95 27.15 7.91
N PRO A 20 -13.89 27.78 6.71
CA PRO A 20 -15.04 27.86 5.81
C PRO A 20 -15.66 26.49 5.52
N GLY A 21 -16.99 26.47 5.38
CA GLY A 21 -17.76 25.22 5.27
C GLY A 21 -18.02 24.52 6.60
N GLY A 22 -17.63 25.10 7.73
CA GLY A 22 -17.87 24.52 9.05
C GLY A 22 -16.90 23.39 9.39
N VAL A 23 -15.69 23.40 8.81
CA VAL A 23 -14.68 22.37 9.07
C VAL A 23 -13.94 22.69 10.38
N ALA A 24 -14.11 21.83 11.39
CA ALA A 24 -13.55 22.05 12.72
C ALA A 24 -12.01 22.10 12.73
N ILE A 25 -11.46 22.94 13.60
CA ILE A 25 -10.02 23.05 13.88
C ILE A 25 -9.81 22.65 15.34
N TYR A 26 -8.96 21.65 15.58
CA TYR A 26 -8.69 21.12 16.92
C TYR A 26 -7.26 21.42 17.39
N SER A 27 -7.08 21.50 18.71
CA SER A 27 -5.76 21.54 19.33
C SER A 27 -5.04 20.20 19.16
N SER A 28 -3.82 20.25 18.61
CA SER A 28 -2.89 19.11 18.54
C SER A 28 -1.84 19.12 19.66
N ASN A 29 -2.17 19.69 20.82
CA ASN A 29 -1.24 19.82 21.94
C ASN A 29 -1.01 18.49 22.68
N TYR A 30 -0.16 17.62 22.15
CA TYR A 30 0.20 16.33 22.77
C TYR A 30 0.76 16.47 24.19
N GLY A 31 1.29 17.66 24.56
CA GLY A 31 1.80 17.93 25.90
C GLY A 31 0.74 17.86 27.00
N SER A 32 -0.55 17.95 26.64
CA SER A 32 -1.66 17.84 27.60
C SER A 32 -2.16 16.40 27.80
N LEU A 33 -1.67 15.42 27.05
CA LEU A 33 -2.08 14.02 27.19
C LEU A 33 -1.45 13.41 28.45
N ASP A 34 -2.21 12.65 29.24
CA ASP A 34 -1.66 11.92 30.39
C ASP A 34 -0.82 10.74 29.88
N PRO A 35 0.50 10.69 30.16
CA PRO A 35 1.36 9.59 29.72
C PRO A 35 0.95 8.22 30.26
N ARG A 36 0.15 8.16 31.34
CA ARG A 36 -0.33 6.91 31.95
C ARG A 36 -1.57 6.33 31.25
N ASN A 37 -2.28 7.16 30.50
CA ASN A 37 -3.46 6.80 29.72
C ASN A 37 -3.25 7.25 28.27
N TYR A 38 -2.08 6.94 27.70
CA TYR A 38 -1.86 7.23 26.28
C TYR A 38 -2.84 6.39 25.47
N PRO A 39 -3.67 7.02 24.61
CA PRO A 39 -4.56 6.28 23.71
C PRO A 39 -3.73 5.30 22.87
N GLU A 40 -4.33 4.18 22.47
CA GLU A 40 -3.66 3.31 21.51
C GLU A 40 -3.47 4.07 20.18
N ASP A 41 -2.45 3.73 19.39
CA ASP A 41 -2.15 4.42 18.13
C ASP A 41 -3.39 4.50 17.18
N ALA A 42 -4.24 3.47 17.25
CA ALA A 42 -5.53 3.44 16.56
C ALA A 42 -6.47 4.60 16.91
N ASP A 43 -6.48 5.08 18.16
CA ASP A 43 -7.36 6.17 18.62
C ASP A 43 -6.99 7.51 17.98
N PHE A 44 -5.74 7.65 17.53
CA PHE A 44 -5.26 8.83 16.82
C PHE A 44 -5.62 8.85 15.34
N ARG A 45 -6.15 7.77 14.76
CA ARG A 45 -6.64 7.80 13.37
C ARG A 45 -7.97 8.58 13.29
N SER A 46 -8.05 9.56 12.39
CA SER A 46 -9.25 10.36 12.10
C SER A 46 -9.94 9.80 10.85
N TYR A 47 -11.25 9.59 10.92
CA TYR A 47 -12.06 9.09 9.81
C TYR A 47 -13.35 9.91 9.65
N ILE A 48 -13.84 10.02 8.42
CA ILE A 48 -15.23 10.42 8.12
C ILE A 48 -15.86 9.33 7.27
N GLY A 49 -16.88 8.65 7.81
CA GLY A 49 -17.33 7.39 7.24
C GLY A 49 -16.19 6.37 7.25
N ASN A 50 -15.90 5.77 6.09
CA ASN A 50 -14.78 4.83 5.92
C ASN A 50 -13.50 5.50 5.37
N GLU A 51 -13.50 6.83 5.22
CA GLU A 51 -12.37 7.55 4.63
C GLU A 51 -11.41 8.08 5.70
N TYR A 52 -10.13 7.70 5.59
CA TYR A 52 -9.08 8.13 6.48
C TYR A 52 -8.69 9.58 6.20
N MET A 53 -8.83 10.44 7.21
CA MET A 53 -8.49 11.85 7.13
C MET A 53 -7.04 12.11 7.51
N GLY A 54 -6.47 11.35 8.44
CA GLY A 54 -5.10 11.56 8.91
C GLY A 54 -4.95 11.30 10.41
N HIS A 55 -3.77 11.61 10.94
CA HIS A 55 -3.47 11.50 12.36
C HIS A 55 -3.99 12.72 13.14
N LYS A 56 -4.78 12.51 14.19
CA LYS A 56 -5.33 13.55 15.06
C LYS A 56 -4.21 14.27 15.81
N TRP A 57 -4.08 15.59 15.78
CA TRP A 57 -4.80 16.58 14.97
C TRP A 57 -3.78 17.35 14.13
N GLN A 58 -3.08 16.62 13.26
CA GLN A 58 -2.00 17.12 12.44
C GLN A 58 -2.49 18.06 11.33
N CYS A 59 -1.56 18.81 10.74
CA CYS A 59 -1.84 19.71 9.63
C CYS A 59 -2.37 18.97 8.38
N VAL A 60 -1.78 17.81 8.06
CA VAL A 60 -2.22 16.93 6.96
C VAL A 60 -3.66 16.45 7.17
N GLU A 61 -4.01 16.07 8.40
CA GLU A 61 -5.38 15.62 8.75
C GLU A 61 -6.41 16.69 8.46
N PHE A 62 -6.14 17.93 8.87
CA PHE A 62 -7.01 19.06 8.61
C PHE A 62 -7.14 19.36 7.12
N ALA A 63 -6.03 19.41 6.39
CA ALA A 63 -6.02 19.71 4.97
C ALA A 63 -6.84 18.68 4.17
N ARG A 64 -6.65 17.38 4.45
CA ARG A 64 -7.41 16.30 3.81
C ARG A 64 -8.89 16.40 4.16
N ARG A 65 -9.22 16.59 5.44
CA ARG A 65 -10.62 16.72 5.91
C ARG A 65 -11.32 17.96 5.34
N PHE A 66 -10.61 19.07 5.19
CA PHE A 66 -11.14 20.29 4.58
C PHE A 66 -11.51 20.04 3.11
N LEU A 67 -10.62 19.42 2.33
CA LEU A 67 -10.90 19.11 0.93
C LEU A 67 -12.03 18.09 0.79
N PHE A 68 -12.07 17.08 1.66
CA PHE A 68 -13.11 16.06 1.63
C PHE A 68 -14.50 16.65 1.91
N LEU A 69 -14.65 17.44 2.99
CA LEU A 69 -15.95 17.98 3.38
C LEU A 69 -16.47 19.06 2.41
N ASN A 70 -15.58 19.89 1.84
CA ASN A 70 -16.00 20.97 0.95
C ASN A 70 -16.10 20.57 -0.52
N TYR A 71 -15.26 19.64 -0.98
CA TYR A 71 -15.13 19.30 -2.41
C TYR A 71 -15.31 17.82 -2.71
N GLY A 72 -15.31 16.93 -1.71
CA GLY A 72 -15.36 15.48 -1.91
C GLY A 72 -14.05 14.89 -2.44
N PHE A 73 -12.93 15.59 -2.26
CA PHE A 73 -11.60 15.19 -2.74
C PHE A 73 -10.69 14.81 -1.58
N VAL A 74 -9.76 13.88 -1.84
CA VAL A 74 -8.65 13.57 -0.93
C VAL A 74 -7.35 13.46 -1.73
N PHE A 75 -6.23 13.84 -1.13
CA PHE A 75 -4.91 13.46 -1.62
C PHE A 75 -4.45 12.17 -0.92
N THR A 76 -3.53 11.45 -1.57
CA THR A 76 -3.00 10.17 -1.09
C THR A 76 -2.30 10.28 0.27
N ASP A 77 -1.92 9.15 0.87
CA ASP A 77 -1.17 9.18 2.12
C ASP A 77 0.28 9.60 1.92
N VAL A 78 0.78 10.40 2.86
CA VAL A 78 2.11 11.02 2.84
C VAL A 78 2.68 10.93 4.25
N GLY A 79 3.99 10.67 4.37
CA GLY A 79 4.66 10.62 5.66
C GLY A 79 4.77 12.01 6.28
N MET A 80 5.11 13.01 5.47
CA MET A 80 5.34 14.39 5.88
C MET A 80 4.56 15.39 5.01
N ALA A 81 4.24 16.55 5.58
CA ALA A 81 3.38 17.53 4.92
C ALA A 81 4.01 18.14 3.65
N TRP A 82 5.33 18.31 3.63
CA TRP A 82 6.04 18.88 2.47
C TRP A 82 5.91 18.01 1.21
N GLU A 83 5.74 16.69 1.37
CA GLU A 83 5.63 15.73 0.27
C GLU A 83 4.37 15.95 -0.57
N ILE A 84 3.34 16.59 0.00
CA ILE A 84 2.10 16.93 -0.70
C ILE A 84 2.40 17.74 -1.97
N PHE A 85 3.42 18.61 -1.93
CA PHE A 85 3.80 19.45 -3.07
C PHE A 85 4.31 18.66 -4.28
N SER A 86 4.70 17.40 -4.07
CA SER A 86 5.15 16.47 -5.12
C SER A 86 4.01 15.67 -5.75
N LEU A 87 2.79 15.73 -5.20
CA LEU A 87 1.61 15.04 -5.74
C LEU A 87 1.08 15.75 -6.99
N ARG A 88 0.49 14.98 -7.91
CA ARG A 88 -0.08 15.53 -9.16
C ARG A 88 -1.53 15.13 -9.43
N PHE A 89 -2.16 14.49 -8.46
CA PHE A 89 -3.58 14.17 -8.54
C PHE A 89 -4.28 14.18 -7.18
N LEU A 90 -5.60 14.26 -7.23
CA LEU A 90 -6.53 14.03 -6.12
C LEU A 90 -7.47 12.89 -6.50
N ARG A 91 -7.94 12.15 -5.51
CA ARG A 91 -9.03 11.19 -5.69
C ARG A 91 -10.36 11.83 -5.34
N GLN A 92 -11.33 11.71 -6.23
CA GLN A 92 -12.73 12.04 -5.97
C GLN A 92 -13.42 10.82 -5.34
N VAL A 93 -13.85 10.96 -4.09
CA VAL A 93 -14.28 9.80 -3.27
C VAL A 93 -15.53 9.11 -3.81
N VAL A 94 -16.51 9.89 -4.30
CA VAL A 94 -17.82 9.35 -4.67
C VAL A 94 -17.82 8.38 -5.86
N ASN A 95 -16.74 8.37 -6.65
CA ASN A 95 -16.65 7.60 -7.91
C ASN A 95 -15.25 7.06 -8.19
N ASP A 96 -14.32 7.15 -7.22
CA ASP A 96 -12.90 6.77 -7.35
C ASP A 96 -12.18 7.43 -8.56
N ASN A 97 -12.68 8.56 -9.07
CA ASN A 97 -12.04 9.24 -10.19
C ASN A 97 -10.74 9.94 -9.76
N ILE A 98 -9.78 10.02 -10.67
CA ILE A 98 -8.52 10.73 -10.46
C ILE A 98 -8.63 12.11 -11.15
N LEU A 99 -8.38 13.18 -10.38
CA LEU A 99 -8.44 14.56 -10.83
C LEU A 99 -7.03 15.16 -10.85
N PRO A 100 -6.66 15.96 -11.86
CA PRO A 100 -5.32 16.55 -11.92
C PRO A 100 -5.16 17.65 -10.88
N LEU A 101 -3.96 17.69 -10.30
CA LEU A 101 -3.52 18.65 -9.30
C LEU A 101 -2.21 19.29 -9.78
N GLN A 102 -2.23 20.61 -9.94
CA GLN A 102 -1.08 21.39 -10.39
C GLN A 102 -0.41 22.07 -9.20
N ALA A 103 0.92 22.06 -9.18
CA ALA A 103 1.72 22.79 -8.19
C ALA A 103 2.28 24.08 -8.81
N PHE A 104 2.33 25.15 -8.02
CA PHE A 104 2.84 26.46 -8.43
C PHE A 104 3.82 26.95 -7.37
N ALA A 105 5.04 27.26 -7.77
CA ALA A 105 6.06 27.78 -6.87
C ALA A 105 5.65 29.15 -6.27
N ASN A 106 6.11 29.44 -5.05
CA ASN A 106 5.97 30.78 -4.49
C ASN A 106 6.68 31.81 -5.40
N GLY A 107 6.02 32.93 -5.70
CA GLY A 107 6.47 33.87 -6.74
C GLY A 107 5.96 33.54 -8.15
N SER A 108 5.02 32.59 -8.31
CA SER A 108 4.43 32.25 -9.61
C SER A 108 3.52 33.36 -10.16
N LYS A 109 3.36 33.37 -11.49
CA LYS A 109 2.35 34.18 -12.19
C LYS A 109 0.92 33.70 -11.96
N ARG A 110 0.74 32.43 -11.58
CA ARG A 110 -0.58 31.89 -11.24
C ARG A 110 -0.96 32.37 -9.85
N ALA A 111 -1.96 33.24 -9.71
CA ALA A 111 -2.41 33.69 -8.40
C ALA A 111 -2.83 32.53 -7.47
N PRO A 112 -2.51 32.58 -6.17
CA PRO A 112 -3.12 31.69 -5.19
C PRO A 112 -4.63 31.95 -5.12
N ARG A 113 -5.44 30.93 -4.85
CA ARG A 113 -6.90 31.06 -4.75
C ARG A 113 -7.45 30.42 -3.49
N ALA A 114 -8.63 30.86 -3.04
CA ALA A 114 -9.34 30.22 -1.96
C ALA A 114 -9.61 28.73 -2.28
N GLY A 115 -9.43 27.86 -1.29
CA GLY A 115 -9.49 26.41 -1.41
C GLY A 115 -8.18 25.75 -1.86
N ALA A 116 -7.16 26.50 -2.29
CA ALA A 116 -5.86 25.94 -2.65
C ALA A 116 -5.12 25.43 -1.41
N LEU A 117 -4.39 24.32 -1.59
CA LEU A 117 -3.41 23.86 -0.60
C LEU A 117 -2.19 24.78 -0.65
N LEU A 118 -1.62 25.09 0.51
CA LEU A 118 -0.39 25.89 0.66
C LEU A 118 0.63 25.05 1.43
N ILE A 119 1.80 24.81 0.83
CA ILE A 119 2.79 23.86 1.33
C ILE A 119 4.09 24.57 1.72
N TRP A 120 4.65 24.17 2.86
CA TRP A 120 5.97 24.58 3.33
C TRP A 120 6.96 23.43 3.26
N GLN A 121 8.20 23.79 2.97
CA GLN A 121 9.34 22.87 3.02
C GLN A 121 9.68 22.53 4.48
N LYS A 122 10.36 21.39 4.68
CA LYS A 122 10.99 21.08 5.95
C LYS A 122 12.11 22.09 6.28
N GLY A 123 12.15 22.60 7.49
CA GLY A 123 13.12 23.59 7.97
C GLY A 123 12.51 24.59 8.95
N GLY A 124 13.38 25.25 9.74
CA GLY A 124 12.97 26.27 10.71
C GLY A 124 11.93 25.78 11.71
N GLU A 125 10.87 26.57 11.91
CA GLU A 125 9.71 26.25 12.75
C GLU A 125 9.07 24.89 12.43
N PHE A 126 9.17 24.43 11.18
CA PHE A 126 8.55 23.18 10.72
C PHE A 126 9.51 21.99 10.66
N HIS A 127 10.74 22.16 11.16
CA HIS A 127 11.74 21.09 11.37
C HIS A 127 11.76 20.06 10.24
N GLU A 128 11.51 18.77 10.51
CA GLU A 128 11.56 17.70 9.50
C GLU A 128 10.20 17.45 8.80
N THR A 129 9.11 18.02 9.31
CA THR A 129 7.75 17.68 8.83
C THR A 129 7.29 18.55 7.67
N GLY A 130 7.85 19.75 7.54
CA GLY A 130 7.23 20.81 6.74
C GLY A 130 5.84 21.16 7.26
N HIS A 131 5.01 21.79 6.44
CA HIS A 131 3.66 22.18 6.83
C HIS A 131 2.68 22.23 5.66
N VAL A 132 1.38 22.10 5.96
CA VAL A 132 0.29 22.31 5.00
C VAL A 132 -0.84 23.10 5.63
N ALA A 133 -1.32 24.11 4.89
CA ALA A 133 -2.50 24.89 5.22
C ALA A 133 -3.46 24.96 4.02
N VAL A 134 -4.65 25.51 4.24
CA VAL A 134 -5.60 25.83 3.17
C VAL A 134 -5.80 27.34 3.09
N ILE A 135 -5.69 27.90 1.90
CA ILE A 135 -6.00 29.32 1.64
C ILE A 135 -7.51 29.50 1.74
N THR A 136 -7.99 30.35 2.65
CA THR A 136 -9.42 30.60 2.84
C THR A 136 -9.90 31.85 2.11
N GLN A 137 -9.04 32.86 1.98
CA GLN A 137 -9.37 34.12 1.32
C GLN A 137 -8.13 34.78 0.71
N LEU A 138 -8.27 35.30 -0.51
CA LEU A 138 -7.31 36.20 -1.15
C LEU A 138 -7.78 37.65 -0.95
N LEU A 139 -6.87 38.52 -0.49
CA LEU A 139 -7.06 39.97 -0.36
C LEU A 139 -5.95 40.68 -1.15
N ASP A 140 -6.01 42.00 -1.28
CA ASP A 140 -5.10 42.78 -2.13
C ASP A 140 -3.63 42.66 -1.69
N ASP A 141 -3.35 42.68 -0.38
CA ASP A 141 -2.02 42.72 0.22
C ASP A 141 -1.70 41.51 1.10
N LYS A 142 -2.62 40.54 1.18
CA LYS A 142 -2.48 39.35 2.04
C LYS A 142 -3.38 38.19 1.63
N VAL A 143 -3.09 37.02 2.20
CA VAL A 143 -3.99 35.86 2.21
C VAL A 143 -4.35 35.49 3.63
N ARG A 144 -5.55 34.93 3.82
CA ARG A 144 -5.95 34.25 5.04
C ARG A 144 -5.87 32.75 4.83
N ILE A 145 -5.40 32.04 5.84
CA ILE A 145 -5.25 30.59 5.81
C ILE A 145 -5.93 29.94 7.01
N ALA A 146 -6.29 28.67 6.88
CA ALA A 146 -6.69 27.82 7.99
C ALA A 146 -5.77 26.59 8.04
N GLU A 147 -5.37 26.18 9.24
CA GLU A 147 -4.45 25.07 9.47
C GLU A 147 -4.66 24.44 10.86
N GLN A 148 -4.03 23.28 11.09
CA GLN A 148 -3.91 22.65 12.41
C GLN A 148 -2.43 22.44 12.74
N ASN A 149 -2.13 22.22 14.03
CA ASN A 149 -0.76 22.01 14.54
C ASN A 149 0.18 23.23 14.39
N VAL A 150 -0.37 24.44 14.51
CA VAL A 150 0.40 25.70 14.68
C VAL A 150 -0.15 26.47 15.88
N ILE A 151 -1.41 26.90 15.80
CA ILE A 151 -2.14 27.57 16.89
C ILE A 151 -2.94 26.53 17.68
N HIS A 152 -2.83 26.61 19.01
CA HIS A 152 -3.48 25.67 19.95
C HIS A 152 -4.47 26.35 20.90
N SER A 153 -4.70 27.65 20.75
CA SER A 153 -5.66 28.44 21.51
C SER A 153 -6.98 28.63 20.73
N PRO A 154 -8.13 28.82 21.43
CA PRO A 154 -9.40 29.08 20.75
C PRO A 154 -9.34 30.33 19.87
N LEU A 155 -9.88 30.22 18.66
CA LEU A 155 -9.97 31.32 17.71
C LEU A 155 -11.02 32.34 18.18
N PRO A 156 -10.89 33.62 17.78
CA PRO A 156 -11.93 34.63 18.02
C PRO A 156 -13.29 34.19 17.45
N LEU A 157 -14.37 34.57 18.15
CA LEU A 157 -15.73 34.15 17.79
C LEU A 157 -16.07 34.55 16.34
N GLY A 158 -16.43 33.56 15.52
CA GLY A 158 -16.80 33.76 14.11
C GLY A 158 -15.62 33.89 13.14
N GLN A 159 -14.37 33.91 13.62
CA GLN A 159 -13.19 33.90 12.77
C GLN A 159 -12.99 32.51 12.14
N GLN A 160 -12.82 32.49 10.81
CA GLN A 160 -12.68 31.25 10.03
C GLN A 160 -11.29 31.09 9.38
N TRP A 161 -10.27 31.63 10.02
CA TRP A 161 -8.88 31.56 9.58
C TRP A 161 -7.95 31.60 10.80
N THR A 162 -6.77 31.01 10.69
CA THR A 162 -5.76 30.89 11.76
C THR A 162 -4.72 31.99 11.68
N ARG A 163 -4.20 32.27 10.47
CA ARG A 163 -3.18 33.29 10.24
C ARG A 163 -3.47 34.12 8.99
N GLU A 164 -2.87 35.31 8.94
CA GLU A 164 -2.77 36.13 7.72
C GLU A 164 -1.31 36.14 7.26
N LEU A 165 -1.07 35.89 5.98
CA LEU A 165 0.26 35.95 5.36
C LEU A 165 0.31 37.14 4.41
N ARG A 166 1.38 37.91 4.43
CA ARG A 166 1.54 39.06 3.52
C ARG A 166 1.71 38.55 2.08
N LEU A 167 1.04 39.23 1.15
CA LEU A 167 1.14 38.99 -0.28
C LEU A 167 1.79 40.20 -0.94
N SER A 168 2.83 39.98 -1.74
CA SER A 168 3.38 40.98 -2.64
C SER A 168 3.10 40.58 -4.08
N VAL A 169 2.65 41.54 -4.90
CA VAL A 169 2.41 41.33 -6.33
C VAL A 169 3.34 42.23 -7.12
N GLU A 170 4.31 41.65 -7.81
CA GLU A 170 5.33 42.37 -8.59
C GLU A 170 5.38 41.80 -10.00
N ASN A 171 5.19 42.64 -11.02
CA ASN A 171 5.17 42.23 -12.43
C ASN A 171 4.21 41.05 -12.75
N GLY A 172 3.11 40.95 -11.99
CA GLY A 172 2.14 39.86 -12.10
C GLY A 172 2.54 38.55 -11.41
N CYS A 173 3.67 38.52 -10.70
CA CYS A 173 4.08 37.40 -9.86
C CYS A 173 3.58 37.61 -8.43
N TYR A 174 3.02 36.56 -7.83
CA TYR A 174 2.43 36.55 -6.49
C TYR A 174 3.42 35.88 -5.53
N THR A 175 3.88 36.60 -4.51
CA THR A 175 4.79 36.04 -3.49
C THR A 175 4.18 36.16 -2.11
N LEU A 176 4.05 35.03 -1.43
CA LEU A 176 3.61 34.94 -0.04
C LEU A 176 4.81 34.97 0.91
N HIS A 177 4.65 35.69 2.01
CA HIS A 177 5.65 35.82 3.06
C HIS A 177 5.07 35.24 4.36
N ASP A 178 5.77 34.28 4.94
CA ASP A 178 5.34 33.63 6.17
C ASP A 178 5.47 34.57 7.39
N THR A 179 4.76 34.24 8.47
CA THR A 179 4.89 34.94 9.76
C THR A 179 6.17 34.57 10.52
N PHE A 180 6.78 33.43 10.16
CA PHE A 180 8.06 32.98 10.68
C PHE A 180 9.20 33.42 9.74
N SER A 181 10.37 33.72 10.30
CA SER A 181 11.53 34.21 9.53
C SER A 181 12.44 33.11 9.02
N ASP A 182 12.26 31.88 9.48
CA ASP A 182 13.13 30.72 9.25
C ASP A 182 12.44 29.59 8.47
N THR A 183 11.26 29.85 7.89
CA THR A 183 10.49 28.89 7.11
C THR A 183 10.56 29.18 5.61
N GLU A 184 10.31 28.15 4.79
CA GLU A 184 10.27 28.26 3.34
C GLU A 184 8.91 27.79 2.81
N ILE A 185 8.18 28.68 2.15
CA ILE A 185 6.95 28.34 1.42
C ILE A 185 7.36 27.80 0.05
N LEU A 186 7.07 26.52 -0.21
CA LEU A 186 7.25 25.91 -1.53
C LEU A 186 6.31 26.55 -2.55
N GLY A 187 5.04 26.70 -2.18
CA GLY A 187 4.01 27.28 -3.03
C GLY A 187 2.62 26.71 -2.77
N TRP A 188 1.72 26.86 -3.73
CA TRP A 188 0.32 26.40 -3.63
C TRP A 188 -0.04 25.39 -4.71
N MET A 189 -1.08 24.61 -4.44
CA MET A 189 -1.59 23.60 -5.36
C MET A 189 -3.06 23.80 -5.67
N ILE A 190 -3.41 23.60 -6.93
CA ILE A 190 -4.73 23.87 -7.48
C ILE A 190 -5.20 22.66 -8.28
N GLN A 191 -6.41 22.16 -7.98
CA GLN A 191 -7.08 21.19 -8.84
C GLN A 191 -7.52 21.89 -10.14
N THR A 192 -6.86 21.58 -11.25
CA THR A 192 -7.13 22.13 -12.58
C THR A 192 -6.39 21.33 -13.67
N ASP A 193 -6.96 21.30 -14.89
CA ASP A 193 -6.29 20.80 -16.08
C ASP A 193 -5.31 21.83 -16.69
N ASP A 194 -5.41 23.11 -16.29
CA ASP A 194 -4.56 24.19 -16.80
C ASP A 194 -3.15 24.12 -16.21
N THR A 195 -2.20 23.69 -17.05
CA THR A 195 -0.78 23.56 -16.70
C THR A 195 0.01 24.86 -16.85
N GLU A 196 -0.60 25.96 -17.30
CA GLU A 196 0.10 27.21 -17.49
C GLU A 196 0.65 27.75 -16.15
N HIS A 197 1.98 27.91 -16.11
CA HIS A 197 2.79 28.31 -14.95
C HIS A 197 2.95 27.27 -13.85
N SER A 198 2.47 26.03 -14.04
CA SER A 198 2.72 24.95 -13.09
C SER A 198 4.15 24.45 -13.17
N ILE A 199 4.62 23.83 -12.09
CA ILE A 199 5.92 23.15 -12.06
C ILE A 199 5.76 21.69 -12.47
N PRO A 200 6.75 21.11 -13.19
CA PRO A 200 6.73 19.69 -13.52
C PRO A 200 6.73 18.83 -12.25
N GLN A 201 6.30 17.57 -12.37
CA GLN A 201 6.43 16.62 -11.26
C GLN A 201 7.92 16.40 -10.97
N PRO A 202 8.35 16.45 -9.70
CA PRO A 202 9.75 16.18 -9.37
C PRO A 202 10.08 14.72 -9.64
N GLU A 203 11.26 14.51 -10.22
CA GLU A 203 11.90 13.21 -10.39
C GLU A 203 13.10 13.14 -9.44
N ILE A 204 13.29 11.97 -8.83
CA ILE A 204 14.43 11.70 -7.97
C ILE A 204 15.69 11.48 -8.80
N ASP A 205 16.85 11.87 -8.27
CA ASP A 205 18.15 11.55 -8.88
C ASP A 205 18.34 10.01 -8.86
N GLY A 206 18.59 9.43 -10.03
CA GLY A 206 18.82 7.99 -10.18
C GLY A 206 19.95 7.45 -9.30
N GLU A 207 20.97 8.26 -9.00
CA GLU A 207 22.05 7.83 -8.09
C GLU A 207 21.55 7.51 -6.67
N LEU A 208 20.49 8.18 -6.21
CA LEU A 208 19.88 7.92 -4.90
C LEU A 208 19.11 6.59 -4.88
N LEU A 209 18.66 6.11 -6.05
CA LEU A 209 17.90 4.86 -6.19
C LEU A 209 18.78 3.60 -6.28
N LYS A 210 20.11 3.74 -6.36
CA LYS A 210 21.00 2.59 -6.48
C LYS A 210 20.97 1.72 -5.22
N ILE A 211 20.74 0.43 -5.44
CA ILE A 211 20.90 -0.59 -4.41
C ILE A 211 22.40 -0.88 -4.26
N SER A 212 22.92 -0.76 -3.04
CA SER A 212 24.34 -1.02 -2.74
C SER A 212 24.50 -2.28 -1.92
N GLY A 213 25.45 -3.13 -2.29
CA GLY A 213 25.84 -4.27 -1.47
C GLY A 213 26.74 -3.86 -0.30
N ALA A 214 26.57 -4.53 0.83
CA ALA A 214 27.33 -4.29 2.05
C ALA A 214 27.52 -5.59 2.84
N ARG A 215 28.51 -5.60 3.74
CA ARG A 215 28.89 -6.81 4.45
C ARG A 215 29.12 -6.60 5.93
N LEU A 216 28.56 -7.47 6.75
CA LEU A 216 28.82 -7.53 8.18
C LEU A 216 30.19 -8.16 8.44
N LYS A 217 30.86 -7.71 9.50
CA LYS A 217 32.07 -8.39 9.99
C LYS A 217 31.67 -9.76 10.54
N ASN A 218 32.15 -10.84 9.91
CA ASN A 218 31.86 -12.19 10.37
C ASN A 218 32.53 -12.47 11.74
N LYS A 219 31.71 -12.49 12.79
CA LYS A 219 32.05 -12.92 14.15
C LYS A 219 31.35 -14.22 14.53
N ARG A 220 30.93 -15.02 13.53
CA ARG A 220 30.12 -16.24 13.69
C ARG A 220 28.73 -16.00 14.30
N GLN A 221 28.19 -14.80 14.13
CA GLN A 221 26.89 -14.42 14.69
C GLN A 221 25.70 -15.22 14.13
N PHE A 222 25.87 -15.92 13.00
CA PHE A 222 24.83 -16.72 12.35
C PHE A 222 25.22 -18.20 12.18
N ASP A 223 26.33 -18.67 12.78
CA ASP A 223 26.83 -20.05 12.63
C ASP A 223 25.99 -21.10 13.38
N GLY A 224 25.04 -20.67 14.22
CA GLY A 224 24.25 -21.53 15.09
C GLY A 224 22.77 -21.14 15.14
N LYS A 225 22.13 -21.37 16.29
CA LYS A 225 20.71 -21.08 16.50
C LYS A 225 20.48 -19.60 16.82
N TRP A 226 20.48 -18.76 15.79
CA TRP A 226 20.28 -17.31 15.93
C TRP A 226 18.80 -16.89 15.90
N LEU A 227 17.90 -17.81 15.52
CA LEU A 227 16.46 -17.65 15.66
C LEU A 227 15.97 -18.32 16.95
N ASN A 228 14.94 -17.75 17.57
CA ASN A 228 14.38 -18.19 18.84
C ASN A 228 13.43 -19.38 18.67
N GLU A 229 13.92 -20.60 18.92
CA GLU A 229 13.13 -21.84 18.86
C GLU A 229 11.96 -21.91 19.87
N ASN A 230 11.93 -21.05 20.88
CA ASN A 230 10.82 -21.01 21.85
C ASN A 230 9.64 -20.16 21.37
N ASP A 231 9.83 -19.32 20.36
CA ASP A 231 8.75 -18.60 19.71
C ASP A 231 8.11 -19.51 18.66
N VAL A 232 6.82 -19.82 18.82
CA VAL A 232 6.09 -20.78 17.96
C VAL A 232 6.17 -20.42 16.48
N LEU A 233 6.15 -19.12 16.16
CA LEU A 233 6.19 -18.64 14.78
C LEU A 233 7.60 -18.80 14.20
N GLN A 234 8.65 -18.40 14.95
CA GLN A 234 10.02 -18.63 14.51
C GLN A 234 10.35 -20.12 14.42
N GLN A 235 9.80 -20.95 15.31
CA GLN A 235 9.92 -22.41 15.23
C GLN A 235 9.26 -22.95 13.95
N ALA A 236 8.09 -22.43 13.57
CA ALA A 236 7.45 -22.80 12.30
C ALA A 236 8.32 -22.43 11.09
N TYR A 237 8.92 -21.23 11.09
CA TYR A 237 9.89 -20.83 10.07
C TYR A 237 11.11 -21.77 10.03
N ILE A 238 11.69 -22.08 11.19
CA ILE A 238 12.85 -23.00 11.28
C ILE A 238 12.51 -24.41 10.75
N ARG A 239 11.28 -24.89 10.95
CA ARG A 239 10.87 -26.20 10.41
C ARG A 239 10.82 -26.19 8.88
N ALA A 240 10.41 -25.08 8.27
CA ALA A 240 10.32 -24.94 6.82
C ALA A 240 11.69 -24.63 6.18
N ASN A 241 12.47 -23.73 6.78
CA ASN A 241 13.65 -23.13 6.14
C ASN A 241 14.96 -23.34 6.92
N GLY A 242 14.91 -23.85 8.15
CA GLY A 242 16.05 -23.92 9.05
C GLY A 242 16.44 -22.55 9.65
N HIS A 243 17.64 -22.46 10.24
CA HIS A 243 18.21 -21.20 10.71
C HIS A 243 18.86 -20.40 9.57
N VAL A 244 18.17 -20.27 8.44
CA VAL A 244 18.69 -19.70 7.19
C VAL A 244 17.71 -18.65 6.65
N ILE A 245 18.26 -17.59 6.05
CA ILE A 245 17.48 -16.55 5.33
C ILE A 245 17.91 -16.44 3.86
N ASN A 246 19.20 -16.61 3.61
CA ASN A 246 19.83 -16.59 2.31
C ASN A 246 21.13 -17.41 2.37
N LYS A 247 21.81 -17.53 1.22
CA LYS A 247 23.10 -18.26 1.12
C LYS A 247 24.23 -17.69 2.00
N ASP A 248 24.24 -16.39 2.25
CA ASP A 248 25.29 -15.70 3.01
C ASP A 248 24.70 -14.62 3.93
N PRO A 249 24.41 -14.96 5.21
CA PRO A 249 23.73 -14.04 6.12
C PRO A 249 24.62 -12.87 6.58
N CYS A 250 25.91 -12.84 6.20
CA CYS A 250 26.74 -11.66 6.42
C CYS A 250 26.60 -10.62 5.30
N GLN A 251 26.11 -11.01 4.12
CA GLN A 251 25.80 -10.10 3.02
C GLN A 251 24.45 -9.43 3.26
N TYR A 252 24.38 -8.13 3.03
CA TYR A 252 23.14 -7.35 3.05
C TYR A 252 23.20 -6.25 2.00
N PHE A 253 22.08 -5.58 1.78
CA PHE A 253 21.98 -4.47 0.84
C PHE A 253 21.47 -3.22 1.54
N THR A 254 21.76 -2.08 0.95
CA THR A 254 21.31 -0.79 1.44
C THR A 254 20.67 0.03 0.33
N ILE A 255 19.63 0.78 0.70
CA ILE A 255 19.03 1.84 -0.09
C ILE A 255 19.06 3.14 0.72
N THR A 256 18.96 4.28 0.04
CA THR A 256 18.90 5.59 0.69
C THR A 256 17.53 5.87 1.30
N GLU A 257 17.45 6.78 2.26
CA GLU A 257 16.18 7.27 2.82
C GLU A 257 15.34 7.96 1.73
N SER A 258 15.99 8.67 0.80
CA SER A 258 15.34 9.20 -0.40
C SER A 258 14.73 8.11 -1.30
N ALA A 259 15.41 6.96 -1.48
CA ALA A 259 14.85 5.84 -2.24
C ALA A 259 13.66 5.20 -1.54
N GLU A 260 13.71 5.05 -0.21
CA GLU A 260 12.56 4.59 0.57
C GLU A 260 11.37 5.55 0.44
N GLN A 261 11.60 6.86 0.53
CA GLN A 261 10.53 7.86 0.34
C GLN A 261 9.90 7.76 -1.05
N GLU A 262 10.69 7.53 -2.09
CA GLU A 262 10.16 7.33 -3.44
C GLU A 262 9.38 6.01 -3.56
N LEU A 263 9.78 4.94 -2.86
CA LEU A 263 9.02 3.70 -2.77
C LEU A 263 7.68 3.90 -2.05
N ILE A 264 7.66 4.59 -0.90
CA ILE A 264 6.44 4.94 -0.16
C ILE A 264 5.45 5.65 -1.10
N LYS A 265 5.95 6.67 -1.81
CA LYS A 265 5.18 7.45 -2.78
C LYS A 265 4.66 6.59 -3.92
N ALA A 266 5.51 5.79 -4.54
CA ALA A 266 5.14 4.91 -5.64
C ALA A 266 4.07 3.89 -5.23
N THR A 267 4.22 3.28 -4.06
CA THR A 267 3.27 2.30 -3.51
C THR A 267 1.90 2.91 -3.28
N ASN A 268 1.83 4.08 -2.63
CA ASN A 268 0.57 4.77 -2.35
C ASN A 268 -0.12 5.27 -3.64
N GLU A 269 0.67 5.82 -4.58
CA GLU A 269 0.18 6.29 -5.88
C GLU A 269 -0.36 5.13 -6.73
N LEU A 270 0.43 4.07 -6.88
CA LEU A 270 0.03 2.89 -7.64
C LEU A 270 -1.18 2.20 -7.04
N HIS A 271 -1.28 2.07 -5.71
CA HIS A 271 -2.46 1.46 -5.09
C HIS A 271 -3.74 2.16 -5.56
N LEU A 272 -3.78 3.50 -5.52
CA LEU A 272 -4.93 4.27 -6.01
C LEU A 272 -5.16 4.11 -7.52
N MET A 273 -4.11 4.03 -8.34
CA MET A 273 -4.24 3.77 -9.77
C MET A 273 -4.83 2.38 -10.05
N TYR A 274 -4.40 1.34 -9.32
CA TYR A 274 -4.93 -0.01 -9.42
C TYR A 274 -6.41 -0.06 -9.00
N LEU A 275 -6.80 0.67 -7.95
CA LEU A 275 -8.19 0.77 -7.54
C LEU A 275 -9.05 1.55 -8.55
N HIS A 276 -8.51 2.61 -9.14
CA HIS A 276 -9.18 3.34 -10.23
C HIS A 276 -9.40 2.42 -11.44
N ALA A 277 -8.38 1.68 -11.86
CA ALA A 277 -8.50 0.71 -12.94
C ALA A 277 -9.51 -0.41 -12.61
N THR A 278 -9.51 -0.89 -11.36
CA THR A 278 -10.48 -1.89 -10.87
C THR A 278 -11.92 -1.38 -10.99
N ASP A 279 -12.19 -0.14 -10.58
CA ASP A 279 -13.50 0.49 -10.73
C ASP A 279 -13.93 0.59 -12.20
N LYS A 280 -13.02 0.96 -13.10
CA LYS A 280 -13.28 1.01 -14.55
C LYS A 280 -13.60 -0.37 -15.11
N VAL A 281 -12.81 -1.39 -14.78
CA VAL A 281 -13.02 -2.78 -15.20
C VAL A 281 -14.40 -3.28 -14.75
N LEU A 282 -14.77 -3.05 -13.49
CA LEU A 282 -16.05 -3.56 -12.96
C LEU A 282 -17.28 -2.82 -13.52
N LYS A 283 -17.11 -1.61 -14.07
CA LYS A 283 -18.15 -0.83 -14.76
C LYS A 283 -18.31 -1.20 -16.24
N ASP A 284 -17.38 -1.94 -16.83
CA ASP A 284 -17.37 -2.28 -18.26
C ASP A 284 -17.21 -3.80 -18.48
N ASP A 285 -18.27 -4.47 -18.92
CA ASP A 285 -18.27 -5.91 -19.23
C ASP A 285 -17.20 -6.30 -20.27
N SER A 286 -16.84 -5.40 -21.19
CA SER A 286 -15.82 -5.68 -22.21
C SER A 286 -14.42 -5.77 -21.60
N LEU A 287 -14.10 -4.90 -20.62
CA LEU A 287 -12.85 -4.95 -19.88
C LEU A 287 -12.83 -6.16 -18.94
N LEU A 288 -13.92 -6.42 -18.20
CA LEU A 288 -14.01 -7.56 -17.29
C LEU A 288 -13.86 -8.91 -17.99
N ALA A 289 -14.33 -9.01 -19.25
CA ALA A 289 -14.16 -10.21 -20.07
C ALA A 289 -12.70 -10.58 -20.36
N LEU A 290 -11.77 -9.62 -20.29
CA LEU A 290 -10.34 -9.85 -20.53
C LEU A 290 -9.65 -10.64 -19.41
N PHE A 291 -10.27 -10.68 -18.23
CA PHE A 291 -9.71 -11.31 -17.03
C PHE A 291 -9.96 -12.83 -16.95
N ASP A 292 -10.74 -13.40 -17.88
CA ASP A 292 -11.12 -14.83 -17.91
C ASP A 292 -11.71 -15.36 -16.60
N ILE A 293 -12.45 -14.50 -15.89
CA ILE A 293 -13.21 -14.89 -14.70
C ILE A 293 -14.59 -15.40 -15.13
N PRO A 294 -15.06 -16.57 -14.64
CA PRO A 294 -16.38 -17.11 -14.95
C PRO A 294 -17.49 -16.07 -14.78
N LYS A 295 -18.33 -15.91 -15.83
CA LYS A 295 -19.37 -14.87 -15.88
C LYS A 295 -20.33 -14.91 -14.69
N ILE A 296 -20.55 -16.09 -14.13
CA ILE A 296 -21.40 -16.28 -12.93
C ILE A 296 -20.91 -15.48 -11.71
N LEU A 297 -19.61 -15.14 -11.65
CA LEU A 297 -19.03 -14.35 -10.57
C LEU A 297 -19.10 -12.84 -10.79
N TRP A 298 -19.41 -12.36 -12.00
CA TRP A 298 -19.38 -10.92 -12.30
C TRP A 298 -20.30 -10.10 -11.39
N PRO A 299 -21.55 -10.53 -11.09
CA PRO A 299 -22.39 -9.83 -10.11
C PRO A 299 -21.76 -9.82 -8.72
N ARG A 300 -21.10 -10.92 -8.30
CA ARG A 300 -20.46 -11.02 -6.98
C ARG A 300 -19.22 -10.15 -6.87
N LEU A 301 -18.43 -10.01 -7.95
CA LEU A 301 -17.29 -9.09 -8.01
C LEU A 301 -17.74 -7.65 -7.79
N ARG A 302 -18.81 -7.23 -8.47
CA ARG A 302 -19.39 -5.88 -8.33
C ARG A 302 -19.91 -5.61 -6.93
N LEU A 303 -20.63 -6.57 -6.34
CA LEU A 303 -21.08 -6.48 -4.95
C LEU A 303 -19.92 -6.44 -3.96
N SER A 304 -18.88 -7.24 -4.21
CA SER A 304 -17.66 -7.23 -3.40
C SER A 304 -16.99 -5.86 -3.46
N TRP A 305 -16.81 -5.28 -4.65
CA TRP A 305 -16.24 -3.94 -4.80
C TRP A 305 -17.05 -2.88 -4.05
N GLN A 306 -18.37 -2.88 -4.22
CA GLN A 306 -19.25 -1.91 -3.59
C GLN A 306 -19.27 -2.02 -2.06
N TRP A 307 -19.33 -3.23 -1.50
CA TRP A 307 -19.53 -3.44 -0.06
C TRP A 307 -18.24 -3.65 0.73
N ARG A 308 -17.13 -3.99 0.05
CA ARG A 308 -15.84 -4.33 0.66
C ARG A 308 -14.72 -3.39 0.18
N ARG A 309 -15.06 -2.20 -0.32
CA ARG A 309 -14.14 -1.21 -0.90
C ARG A 309 -12.91 -0.89 -0.04
N HIS A 310 -13.07 -0.87 1.28
CA HIS A 310 -12.01 -0.52 2.25
C HIS A 310 -11.58 -1.71 3.12
N HIS A 311 -11.89 -2.94 2.73
CA HIS A 311 -11.67 -4.12 3.57
C HIS A 311 -10.49 -5.00 3.08
N MET A 312 -9.62 -4.45 2.24
CA MET A 312 -8.36 -5.10 1.89
C MET A 312 -7.39 -4.94 3.07
N ILE A 313 -6.76 -6.03 3.52
CA ILE A 313 -5.82 -6.00 4.66
C ILE A 313 -4.41 -5.75 4.15
N THR A 314 -3.93 -6.58 3.21
CA THR A 314 -2.57 -6.45 2.71
C THR A 314 -2.38 -6.94 1.28
N GLY A 315 -1.29 -6.51 0.66
CA GLY A 315 -0.82 -6.93 -0.65
C GLY A 315 0.68 -6.63 -0.80
N ARG A 316 1.28 -7.05 -1.92
CA ARG A 316 2.71 -6.82 -2.21
C ARG A 316 2.93 -6.39 -3.65
N MET A 317 3.60 -5.26 -3.86
CA MET A 317 4.01 -4.79 -5.18
C MET A 317 5.46 -5.18 -5.45
N ASP A 318 5.71 -5.67 -6.66
CA ASP A 318 7.02 -6.12 -7.10
C ASP A 318 7.61 -5.10 -8.08
N PHE A 319 8.81 -4.59 -7.79
CA PHE A 319 9.45 -3.48 -8.49
C PHE A 319 10.85 -3.81 -9.01
N CYS A 320 11.21 -3.18 -10.14
CA CYS A 320 12.59 -2.86 -10.46
C CYS A 320 12.95 -1.47 -9.92
N MET A 321 14.12 -1.33 -9.29
CA MET A 321 14.64 -0.04 -8.87
C MET A 321 16.16 0.00 -9.03
N ASP A 322 16.65 0.99 -9.77
CA ASP A 322 18.06 1.38 -9.87
C ASP A 322 18.18 2.80 -10.45
N GLU A 323 19.35 3.19 -10.97
CA GLU A 323 19.56 4.51 -11.55
C GLU A 323 18.65 4.88 -12.73
N ARG A 324 17.99 3.90 -13.35
CA ARG A 324 17.05 4.13 -14.45
C ARG A 324 15.67 4.59 -13.94
N GLY A 325 15.41 4.45 -12.64
CA GLY A 325 14.13 4.77 -12.00
C GLY A 325 13.47 3.57 -11.35
N ILE A 326 12.18 3.74 -11.01
CA ILE A 326 11.33 2.70 -10.39
C ILE A 326 10.27 2.25 -11.39
N LYS A 327 10.10 0.94 -11.57
CA LYS A 327 9.07 0.34 -12.43
C LYS A 327 8.36 -0.81 -11.73
N VAL A 328 7.03 -0.84 -11.77
CA VAL A 328 6.22 -1.92 -11.19
C VAL A 328 5.99 -3.04 -12.19
N TYR A 329 6.24 -4.28 -11.79
CA TYR A 329 5.94 -5.46 -12.61
C TYR A 329 4.52 -5.97 -12.41
N GLU A 330 4.08 -6.05 -11.15
CA GLU A 330 2.77 -6.53 -10.75
C GLU A 330 2.40 -6.10 -9.32
N TYR A 331 1.13 -6.26 -8.99
CA TYR A 331 0.60 -6.06 -7.64
C TYR A 331 -0.12 -7.33 -7.15
N ASN A 332 0.52 -8.05 -6.24
CA ASN A 332 -0.03 -9.23 -5.58
C ASN A 332 -1.06 -8.81 -4.52
N ALA A 333 -2.28 -8.49 -4.94
CA ALA A 333 -3.35 -7.97 -4.07
C ALA A 333 -4.25 -9.05 -3.44
N ASP A 334 -4.20 -10.29 -3.93
CA ASP A 334 -5.06 -11.40 -3.48
C ASP A 334 -4.43 -12.21 -2.32
N SER A 335 -3.26 -12.79 -2.58
CA SER A 335 -2.56 -13.67 -1.64
C SER A 335 -1.05 -13.41 -1.72
N ALA A 336 -0.60 -12.39 -1.01
CA ALA A 336 0.82 -12.06 -0.88
C ALA A 336 1.43 -12.75 0.35
N SER A 337 2.70 -13.15 0.22
CA SER A 337 3.55 -13.67 1.29
C SER A 337 4.79 -12.77 1.49
N CYS A 338 5.81 -13.27 2.18
CA CYS A 338 7.04 -12.56 2.58
C CYS A 338 6.90 -11.63 3.79
N HIS A 339 5.71 -11.53 4.40
CA HIS A 339 5.47 -10.70 5.59
C HIS A 339 6.29 -11.16 6.79
N THR A 340 6.36 -12.48 7.02
CA THR A 340 7.12 -13.05 8.15
C THR A 340 8.60 -12.77 7.99
N GLU A 341 9.12 -12.94 6.78
CA GLU A 341 10.52 -12.75 6.46
C GLU A 341 10.92 -11.30 6.65
N GLY A 342 10.17 -10.36 6.06
CA GLY A 342 10.42 -8.92 6.21
C GLY A 342 10.21 -8.39 7.62
N GLY A 343 9.07 -8.72 8.24
CA GLY A 343 8.61 -8.12 9.49
C GLY A 343 9.07 -8.83 10.77
N LEU A 344 9.68 -10.00 10.69
CA LEU A 344 10.17 -10.72 11.88
C LEU A 344 11.57 -11.33 11.69
N ILE A 345 11.79 -12.07 10.62
CA ILE A 345 13.06 -12.80 10.46
C ILE A 345 14.22 -11.82 10.22
N LEU A 346 14.01 -10.79 9.40
CA LEU A 346 14.99 -9.72 9.22
C LEU A 346 15.19 -8.88 10.49
N GLU A 347 14.16 -8.70 11.33
CA GLU A 347 14.30 -8.08 12.65
C GLU A 347 15.23 -8.88 13.58
N GLU A 348 15.07 -10.20 13.62
CA GLU A 348 16.00 -11.06 14.36
C GLU A 348 17.42 -11.02 13.77
N TRP A 349 17.55 -10.91 12.44
CA TRP A 349 18.85 -10.73 11.79
C TRP A 349 19.51 -9.41 12.21
N VAL A 350 18.76 -8.31 12.25
CA VAL A 350 19.25 -6.99 12.72
C VAL A 350 19.73 -7.09 14.16
N LYS A 351 18.90 -7.63 15.07
CA LYS A 351 19.24 -7.80 16.50
C LYS A 351 20.54 -8.60 16.68
N ASN A 352 20.69 -9.70 15.94
CA ASN A 352 21.84 -10.59 16.09
C ASN A 352 23.13 -10.06 15.43
N GLY A 353 23.04 -9.39 14.26
CA GLY A 353 24.22 -9.06 13.45
C GLY A 353 24.49 -7.58 13.17
N TYR A 354 23.46 -6.75 13.01
CA TYR A 354 23.62 -5.37 12.56
C TYR A 354 23.90 -4.41 13.72
N ARG A 355 24.89 -3.52 13.56
CA ARG A 355 25.32 -2.54 14.58
C ARG A 355 25.51 -1.13 14.01
N GLY A 356 24.97 -0.88 12.81
CA GLY A 356 25.00 0.43 12.18
C GLY A 356 23.83 1.31 12.62
N ASN A 357 23.66 2.45 11.95
CA ASN A 357 22.63 3.45 12.27
C ASN A 357 21.42 3.38 11.32
N GLY A 358 21.42 2.48 10.34
CA GLY A 358 20.26 2.25 9.48
C GLY A 358 19.20 1.38 10.16
N HIS A 359 18.08 1.18 9.48
CA HIS A 359 16.94 0.41 9.99
C HIS A 359 16.39 -0.56 8.94
N ASN A 360 15.62 -1.55 9.39
CA ASN A 360 14.87 -2.45 8.51
C ASN A 360 13.56 -1.76 8.11
N PRO A 361 13.30 -1.51 6.82
CA PRO A 361 12.11 -0.79 6.39
C PRO A 361 10.79 -1.57 6.60
N ALA A 362 10.84 -2.84 7.04
CA ALA A 362 9.66 -3.65 7.40
C ALA A 362 9.49 -3.87 8.91
N GLU A 363 10.25 -3.17 9.77
CA GLU A 363 10.28 -3.38 11.22
C GLU A 363 8.90 -3.21 11.92
N GLY A 364 8.00 -2.40 11.36
CA GLY A 364 6.66 -2.13 11.90
C GLY A 364 5.51 -2.89 11.22
N LEU A 365 5.81 -3.88 10.38
CA LEU A 365 4.78 -4.55 9.56
C LEU A 365 3.70 -5.26 10.38
N LEU A 366 4.07 -5.84 11.54
CA LEU A 366 3.12 -6.52 12.43
C LEU A 366 2.12 -5.54 13.06
N GLU A 367 2.61 -4.38 13.49
CA GLU A 367 1.82 -3.30 14.07
C GLU A 367 0.87 -2.71 13.03
N GLU A 368 1.33 -2.49 11.79
CA GLU A 368 0.48 -2.00 10.71
C GLU A 368 -0.64 -2.99 10.37
N LEU A 369 -0.34 -4.29 10.27
CA LEU A 369 -1.36 -5.33 10.04
C LEU A 369 -2.36 -5.38 11.19
N THR A 370 -1.89 -5.28 12.42
CA THR A 370 -2.74 -5.18 13.62
C THR A 370 -3.68 -3.97 13.51
N GLY A 371 -3.17 -2.82 13.10
CA GLY A 371 -3.95 -1.61 12.84
C GLY A 371 -5.01 -1.82 11.76
N ALA A 372 -4.66 -2.47 10.65
CA ALA A 372 -5.61 -2.80 9.58
C ALA A 372 -6.75 -3.71 10.07
N TRP A 373 -6.45 -4.73 10.87
CA TRP A 373 -7.46 -5.60 11.46
C TRP A 373 -8.39 -4.87 12.42
N LYS A 374 -7.86 -4.01 13.30
CA LYS A 374 -8.67 -3.20 14.25
C LYS A 374 -9.70 -2.32 13.54
N HIS A 375 -9.36 -1.79 12.36
CA HIS A 375 -10.25 -0.94 11.56
C HIS A 375 -11.02 -1.72 10.48
N SER A 376 -10.83 -3.04 10.42
CA SER A 376 -11.60 -3.91 9.54
C SER A 376 -13.00 -4.18 10.11
N HIS A 377 -13.89 -4.68 9.26
CA HIS A 377 -15.20 -5.18 9.67
C HIS A 377 -15.19 -6.71 9.86
N ALA A 378 -14.04 -7.30 10.21
CA ALA A 378 -13.95 -8.73 10.52
C ALA A 378 -14.87 -9.10 11.70
N ARG A 379 -15.38 -10.33 11.71
CA ARG A 379 -16.21 -10.82 12.82
C ARG A 379 -15.31 -11.25 13.99
N PRO A 380 -15.81 -11.30 15.23
CA PRO A 380 -14.98 -11.53 16.42
C PRO A 380 -14.10 -12.78 16.39
N PHE A 381 -14.53 -13.83 15.68
CA PHE A 381 -13.76 -15.06 15.48
C PHE A 381 -13.40 -15.22 13.99
N VAL A 382 -12.12 -15.37 13.70
CA VAL A 382 -11.59 -15.52 12.33
C VAL A 382 -10.96 -16.89 12.16
N HIS A 383 -11.51 -17.70 11.26
CA HIS A 383 -10.86 -18.92 10.80
C HIS A 383 -9.76 -18.58 9.81
N ILE A 384 -8.54 -19.07 10.04
CA ILE A 384 -7.37 -18.85 9.19
C ILE A 384 -7.22 -20.11 8.35
N MET A 385 -7.53 -20.03 7.05
CA MET A 385 -7.46 -21.16 6.13
C MET A 385 -6.13 -21.18 5.39
N GLN A 386 -5.37 -22.26 5.55
CA GLN A 386 -4.13 -22.51 4.81
C GLN A 386 -4.13 -23.85 4.10
N ASP A 387 -3.20 -24.04 3.16
CA ASP A 387 -2.93 -25.36 2.59
C ASP A 387 -2.06 -26.21 3.55
N ASN A 388 -1.88 -27.48 3.20
CA ASN A 388 -0.98 -28.41 3.88
C ASN A 388 0.48 -28.24 3.37
N ASP A 389 0.97 -27.00 3.38
CA ASP A 389 2.35 -26.63 3.07
C ASP A 389 3.02 -26.07 4.33
N VAL A 390 4.19 -26.62 4.69
CA VAL A 390 4.95 -26.18 5.87
C VAL A 390 5.42 -24.73 5.77
N GLU A 391 5.58 -24.21 4.55
CA GLU A 391 5.92 -22.80 4.32
C GLU A 391 4.75 -21.86 4.63
N GLU A 392 3.50 -22.35 4.54
CA GLU A 392 2.32 -21.55 4.87
C GLU A 392 2.08 -21.47 6.38
N ASP A 393 2.58 -22.42 7.17
CA ASP A 393 2.40 -22.45 8.63
C ASP A 393 2.89 -21.16 9.30
N TYR A 394 4.13 -20.72 8.99
CA TYR A 394 4.69 -19.53 9.62
C TYR A 394 4.04 -18.24 9.10
N HIS A 395 3.51 -18.26 7.88
CA HIS A 395 2.79 -17.13 7.31
C HIS A 395 1.41 -16.98 7.98
N ALA A 396 0.68 -18.07 8.12
CA ALA A 396 -0.60 -18.13 8.83
C ALA A 396 -0.44 -17.72 10.31
N LEU A 397 0.61 -18.20 11.00
CA LEU A 397 0.92 -17.81 12.38
C LEU A 397 1.28 -16.32 12.52
N PHE A 398 1.94 -15.72 11.54
CA PHE A 398 2.23 -14.29 11.54
C PHE A 398 0.97 -13.45 11.44
N ILE A 399 0.06 -13.82 10.54
CA ILE A 399 -1.25 -13.15 10.44
C ILE A 399 -2.11 -13.43 11.68
N GLN A 400 -2.09 -14.65 12.22
CA GLN A 400 -2.74 -14.97 13.48
C GLN A 400 -2.28 -14.06 14.62
N ARG A 401 -0.96 -13.80 14.72
CA ARG A 401 -0.40 -12.90 15.72
C ARG A 401 -0.97 -11.48 15.57
N SER A 402 -1.07 -10.96 14.35
CA SER A 402 -1.66 -9.63 14.09
C SER A 402 -3.17 -9.57 14.45
N LEU A 403 -3.93 -10.62 14.15
CA LEU A 403 -5.34 -10.74 14.50
C LEU A 403 -5.54 -10.78 16.02
N MET A 404 -4.74 -11.58 16.73
CA MET A 404 -4.81 -11.69 18.19
C MET A 404 -4.42 -10.38 18.88
N GLN A 405 -3.40 -9.66 18.37
CA GLN A 405 -3.06 -8.33 18.87
C GLN A 405 -4.14 -7.28 18.59
N ALA A 406 -4.94 -7.48 17.53
CA ALA A 406 -6.10 -6.66 17.22
C ALA A 406 -7.36 -7.03 18.04
N GLY A 407 -7.28 -8.09 18.88
CA GLY A 407 -8.36 -8.51 19.77
C GLY A 407 -9.30 -9.56 19.19
N PHE A 408 -8.95 -10.20 18.07
CA PHE A 408 -9.76 -11.26 17.46
C PHE A 408 -9.39 -12.64 18.05
N GLU A 409 -10.41 -13.48 18.21
CA GLU A 409 -10.21 -14.92 18.41
C GLU A 409 -9.94 -15.58 17.06
N THR A 410 -9.14 -16.65 17.04
CA THR A 410 -8.75 -17.30 15.78
C THR A 410 -8.61 -18.81 15.93
N LYS A 411 -8.74 -19.51 14.79
CA LYS A 411 -8.36 -20.93 14.66
C LYS A 411 -7.79 -21.18 13.27
N ILE A 412 -6.62 -21.81 13.22
CA ILE A 412 -5.98 -22.21 11.97
C ILE A 412 -6.59 -23.53 11.50
N LEU A 413 -6.99 -23.57 10.23
CA LEU A 413 -7.49 -24.73 9.53
C LEU A 413 -6.45 -25.15 8.48
N HIS A 414 -5.87 -26.33 8.68
CA HIS A 414 -4.93 -26.93 7.73
C HIS A 414 -5.68 -27.78 6.70
N GLY A 415 -5.63 -27.35 5.44
CA GLY A 415 -6.47 -27.94 4.39
C GLY A 415 -7.96 -27.78 4.67
N LEU A 416 -8.76 -28.73 4.17
CA LEU A 416 -10.23 -28.68 4.25
C LEU A 416 -10.85 -29.81 5.09
N GLY A 417 -10.03 -30.72 5.61
CA GLY A 417 -10.52 -31.94 6.29
C GLY A 417 -11.21 -31.69 7.64
N ALA A 418 -10.96 -30.55 8.27
CA ALA A 418 -11.62 -30.13 9.51
C ALA A 418 -12.98 -29.47 9.27
N LEU A 419 -13.41 -29.31 8.01
CA LEU A 419 -14.66 -28.64 7.67
C LEU A 419 -15.74 -29.67 7.35
N SER A 420 -16.96 -29.38 7.79
CA SER A 420 -18.14 -30.19 7.46
C SER A 420 -19.40 -29.32 7.43
N TRP A 421 -20.53 -29.94 7.13
CA TRP A 421 -21.84 -29.30 7.25
C TRP A 421 -22.63 -29.90 8.41
N ASP A 422 -23.37 -29.06 9.11
CA ASP A 422 -24.39 -29.53 10.04
C ASP A 422 -25.62 -30.10 9.29
N ALA A 423 -26.63 -30.58 10.04
CA ALA A 423 -27.84 -31.15 9.47
C ALA A 423 -28.66 -30.15 8.61
N ALA A 424 -28.45 -28.85 8.77
CA ALA A 424 -29.12 -27.80 8.01
C ALA A 424 -28.27 -27.30 6.82
N GLY A 425 -27.05 -27.81 6.62
CA GLY A 425 -26.13 -27.36 5.57
C GLY A 425 -25.31 -26.13 5.94
N GLN A 426 -25.22 -25.79 7.23
CA GLN A 426 -24.34 -24.72 7.71
C GLN A 426 -22.91 -25.21 7.83
N LEU A 427 -21.97 -24.39 7.38
CA LEU A 427 -20.55 -24.72 7.41
C LEU A 427 -20.01 -24.61 8.85
N ILE A 428 -19.42 -25.68 9.35
CA ILE A 428 -18.85 -25.80 10.70
C ILE A 428 -17.42 -26.36 10.64
N ASP A 429 -16.63 -26.02 11.64
CA ASP A 429 -15.33 -26.66 11.90
C ASP A 429 -15.50 -27.96 12.71
N ASP A 430 -14.37 -28.60 13.03
CA ASP A 430 -14.26 -29.87 13.77
C ASP A 430 -14.64 -29.75 15.26
N GLU A 431 -14.83 -28.54 15.77
CA GLU A 431 -15.41 -28.28 17.10
C GLU A 431 -16.91 -27.92 17.02
N GLY A 432 -17.51 -27.97 15.84
CA GLY A 432 -18.90 -27.60 15.60
C GLY A 432 -19.15 -26.09 15.61
N ARG A 433 -18.11 -25.25 15.55
CA ARG A 433 -18.26 -23.79 15.49
C ARG A 433 -18.55 -23.39 14.04
N HIS A 434 -19.53 -22.49 13.87
CA HIS A 434 -19.85 -21.94 12.55
C HIS A 434 -18.67 -21.17 11.94
N VAL A 435 -18.34 -21.50 10.70
CA VAL A 435 -17.33 -20.80 9.91
C VAL A 435 -18.00 -19.67 9.15
N ASN A 436 -17.70 -18.44 9.54
CA ASN A 436 -18.45 -17.27 9.08
C ASN A 436 -17.58 -16.04 8.82
N CYS A 437 -16.30 -16.06 9.20
CA CYS A 437 -15.30 -15.07 8.85
C CYS A 437 -13.97 -15.79 8.64
N VAL A 438 -13.33 -15.54 7.50
CA VAL A 438 -12.15 -16.29 7.06
C VAL A 438 -11.07 -15.32 6.60
N TRP A 439 -9.83 -15.55 7.03
CA TRP A 439 -8.66 -15.10 6.30
C TRP A 439 -8.02 -16.30 5.60
N LYS A 440 -7.57 -16.16 4.36
CA LYS A 440 -7.04 -17.27 3.54
C LYS A 440 -5.61 -17.00 3.06
N THR A 441 -4.78 -18.04 3.03
CA THR A 441 -3.53 -18.05 2.24
C THR A 441 -3.80 -18.43 0.78
N TRP A 442 -4.86 -19.23 0.55
CA TRP A 442 -5.29 -19.68 -0.77
C TRP A 442 -5.54 -18.50 -1.71
N ALA A 443 -5.01 -18.58 -2.93
CA ALA A 443 -5.42 -17.67 -4.00
C ALA A 443 -6.90 -17.89 -4.35
N TRP A 444 -7.64 -16.82 -4.63
CA TRP A 444 -9.00 -16.91 -5.15
C TRP A 444 -9.05 -17.68 -6.47
N GLU A 445 -8.00 -17.60 -7.29
CA GLU A 445 -7.92 -18.32 -8.56
C GLU A 445 -8.09 -19.84 -8.36
N THR A 446 -7.57 -20.42 -7.27
CA THR A 446 -7.75 -21.84 -6.95
C THR A 446 -9.24 -22.19 -6.77
N ALA A 447 -10.01 -21.30 -6.13
CA ALA A 447 -11.45 -21.47 -6.00
C ALA A 447 -12.16 -21.25 -7.36
N ILE A 448 -11.70 -20.28 -8.15
CA ILE A 448 -12.26 -20.02 -9.48
C ILE A 448 -12.05 -21.22 -10.42
N GLU A 449 -10.94 -21.95 -10.34
CA GLU A 449 -10.73 -23.18 -11.11
C GLU A 449 -11.81 -24.23 -10.86
N GLN A 450 -12.22 -24.42 -9.60
CA GLN A 450 -13.26 -25.39 -9.24
C GLN A 450 -14.63 -25.04 -9.86
N ILE A 451 -14.83 -23.79 -10.30
CA ILE A 451 -16.01 -23.40 -11.09
C ILE A 451 -15.81 -23.74 -12.56
N ARG A 452 -14.60 -23.54 -13.11
CA ARG A 452 -14.27 -23.87 -14.50
C ARG A 452 -14.31 -25.38 -14.77
N GLU A 453 -14.08 -26.20 -13.76
CA GLU A 453 -14.23 -27.67 -13.83
C GLU A 453 -15.70 -28.12 -14.01
N VAL A 454 -16.67 -27.26 -13.66
CA VAL A 454 -18.10 -27.55 -13.81
C VAL A 454 -18.62 -26.90 -15.10
N SER A 455 -19.39 -27.63 -15.90
CA SER A 455 -19.92 -27.12 -17.18
C SER A 455 -20.86 -25.93 -16.97
N GLU A 456 -20.65 -24.84 -17.70
CA GLU A 456 -21.51 -23.63 -17.65
C GLU A 456 -23.00 -23.91 -17.94
N THR A 457 -23.32 -25.04 -18.58
CA THR A 457 -24.70 -25.46 -18.87
C THR A 457 -25.45 -26.02 -17.65
N GLU A 458 -24.77 -26.23 -16.53
CA GLU A 458 -25.28 -27.02 -15.40
C GLU A 458 -25.69 -26.20 -14.17
N TYR A 459 -25.52 -24.88 -14.16
CA TYR A 459 -25.77 -24.08 -12.96
C TYR A 459 -26.40 -22.70 -13.19
N ALA A 460 -27.42 -22.39 -12.37
CA ALA A 460 -28.07 -21.07 -12.30
C ALA A 460 -27.41 -20.12 -11.27
N ALA A 461 -26.48 -20.64 -10.45
CA ALA A 461 -25.74 -19.93 -9.42
C ALA A 461 -24.32 -20.52 -9.30
N VAL A 462 -23.45 -19.93 -8.49
CA VAL A 462 -22.13 -20.54 -8.20
C VAL A 462 -22.35 -21.97 -7.65
N PRO A 463 -21.68 -23.01 -8.21
CA PRO A 463 -21.95 -24.41 -7.89
C PRO A 463 -21.32 -24.85 -6.55
N ILE A 464 -21.67 -24.16 -5.46
CA ILE A 464 -21.28 -24.53 -4.09
C ILE A 464 -22.16 -25.65 -3.55
N ARG A 465 -21.58 -26.54 -2.74
CA ARG A 465 -22.28 -27.58 -1.99
C ARG A 465 -22.73 -27.03 -0.63
N THR A 466 -23.91 -27.44 -0.18
CA THR A 466 -24.43 -27.19 1.17
C THR A 466 -24.65 -28.50 1.95
N GLY A 467 -23.88 -29.52 1.57
CA GLY A 467 -24.00 -30.89 2.05
C GLY A 467 -23.39 -31.86 1.01
N HIS A 468 -22.72 -32.90 1.49
CA HIS A 468 -22.17 -33.97 0.66
C HIS A 468 -22.27 -35.30 1.43
N PRO A 469 -22.58 -36.45 0.78
CA PRO A 469 -22.74 -37.74 1.46
C PRO A 469 -21.53 -38.16 2.31
N GLU A 470 -20.32 -37.81 1.86
CA GLU A 470 -19.07 -38.12 2.55
C GLU A 470 -18.58 -36.96 3.45
N GLY A 471 -19.33 -35.88 3.56
CA GLY A 471 -18.94 -34.68 4.32
C GLY A 471 -17.82 -33.84 3.69
N GLU A 472 -17.34 -34.20 2.50
CA GLU A 472 -16.24 -33.52 1.81
C GLU A 472 -16.57 -32.08 1.37
N VAL A 473 -15.93 -31.11 2.03
CA VAL A 473 -16.01 -29.67 1.73
C VAL A 473 -14.89 -29.25 0.77
N ARG A 474 -15.23 -28.52 -0.30
CA ARG A 474 -14.25 -27.91 -1.23
C ARG A 474 -14.00 -26.44 -0.89
N LEU A 475 -12.93 -25.87 -1.44
CA LEU A 475 -12.57 -24.47 -1.22
C LEU A 475 -13.68 -23.49 -1.63
N ILE A 476 -14.32 -23.70 -2.79
CA ILE A 476 -15.45 -22.86 -3.22
C ILE A 476 -16.66 -22.92 -2.28
N ASP A 477 -16.86 -24.06 -1.63
CA ASP A 477 -17.99 -24.29 -0.72
C ASP A 477 -17.85 -23.44 0.55
N VAL A 478 -16.64 -22.94 0.83
CA VAL A 478 -16.35 -21.98 1.89
C VAL A 478 -16.29 -20.56 1.37
N LEU A 479 -15.38 -20.28 0.43
CA LEU A 479 -15.03 -18.91 0.06
C LEU A 479 -16.15 -18.18 -0.69
N LEU A 480 -17.00 -18.93 -1.40
CA LEU A 480 -18.15 -18.38 -2.13
C LEU A 480 -19.47 -18.66 -1.41
N ARG A 481 -19.42 -19.02 -0.12
CA ARG A 481 -20.61 -19.12 0.72
C ARG A 481 -21.06 -17.70 1.13
N PRO A 482 -22.28 -17.25 0.77
CA PRO A 482 -22.69 -15.84 0.89
C PRO A 482 -22.51 -15.20 2.27
N GLU A 483 -22.74 -15.97 3.33
CA GLU A 483 -22.66 -15.52 4.72
C GLU A 483 -21.23 -15.50 5.30
N VAL A 484 -20.23 -16.04 4.57
CA VAL A 484 -18.83 -16.07 5.00
C VAL A 484 -18.12 -14.79 4.57
N LEU A 485 -17.61 -14.06 5.55
CA LEU A 485 -16.83 -12.85 5.31
C LEU A 485 -15.37 -13.20 5.07
N VAL A 486 -14.93 -13.20 3.80
CA VAL A 486 -13.56 -13.60 3.42
C VAL A 486 -12.61 -12.39 3.32
N PHE A 487 -11.35 -12.60 3.71
CA PHE A 487 -10.22 -11.71 3.53
C PHE A 487 -9.05 -12.47 2.84
N GLU A 488 -8.45 -11.97 1.77
CA GLU A 488 -8.80 -10.72 1.07
C GLU A 488 -10.17 -10.76 0.35
N PRO A 489 -10.86 -9.61 0.17
CA PRO A 489 -12.15 -9.56 -0.52
C PRO A 489 -12.09 -10.09 -1.97
N LEU A 490 -13.18 -10.67 -2.47
CA LEU A 490 -13.23 -11.20 -3.85
C LEU A 490 -12.82 -10.19 -4.93
N TRP A 491 -13.07 -8.89 -4.76
CA TRP A 491 -12.66 -7.89 -5.76
C TRP A 491 -11.14 -7.79 -5.97
N THR A 492 -10.31 -8.24 -5.02
CA THR A 492 -8.84 -8.15 -5.14
C THR A 492 -8.25 -9.05 -6.23
N VAL A 493 -9.04 -9.99 -6.77
CA VAL A 493 -8.65 -10.75 -7.97
C VAL A 493 -8.48 -9.88 -9.21
N ILE A 494 -9.13 -8.71 -9.26
CA ILE A 494 -9.00 -7.78 -10.38
C ILE A 494 -7.62 -7.11 -10.37
N PRO A 495 -7.19 -6.39 -9.32
CA PRO A 495 -5.84 -5.82 -9.29
C PRO A 495 -4.73 -6.88 -9.17
N GLY A 496 -5.03 -8.07 -8.66
CA GLY A 496 -4.09 -9.19 -8.61
C GLY A 496 -3.87 -9.92 -9.94
N ASN A 497 -4.75 -9.72 -10.92
CA ASN A 497 -4.67 -10.35 -12.23
C ASN A 497 -3.95 -9.42 -13.22
N LYS A 498 -2.93 -9.93 -13.92
CA LYS A 498 -2.06 -9.14 -14.79
C LYS A 498 -2.79 -8.59 -16.04
N ALA A 499 -4.00 -9.04 -16.35
CA ALA A 499 -4.87 -8.42 -17.35
C ALA A 499 -5.22 -6.95 -17.02
N ILE A 500 -5.00 -6.50 -15.78
CA ILE A 500 -5.15 -5.09 -15.41
C ILE A 500 -3.99 -4.20 -15.91
N LEU A 501 -2.82 -4.75 -16.23
CA LEU A 501 -1.65 -3.96 -16.62
C LEU A 501 -1.86 -3.20 -17.95
N PRO A 502 -2.42 -3.80 -19.02
CA PRO A 502 -2.83 -3.03 -20.21
C PRO A 502 -3.86 -1.94 -19.92
N VAL A 503 -4.80 -2.20 -19.02
CA VAL A 503 -5.82 -1.22 -18.62
C VAL A 503 -5.18 -0.04 -17.88
N LEU A 504 -4.24 -0.31 -16.97
CA LEU A 504 -3.46 0.73 -16.29
C LEU A 504 -2.67 1.58 -17.27
N TRP A 505 -2.00 0.96 -18.24
CA TRP A 505 -1.26 1.68 -19.26
C TRP A 505 -2.17 2.55 -20.13
N GLN A 506 -3.36 2.05 -20.49
CA GLN A 506 -4.34 2.83 -21.25
C GLN A 506 -4.89 4.03 -20.46
N LEU A 507 -5.12 3.87 -19.15
CA LEU A 507 -5.63 4.93 -18.28
C LEU A 507 -4.55 5.96 -17.92
N PHE A 508 -3.30 5.52 -17.80
CA PHE A 508 -2.15 6.32 -17.39
C PHE A 508 -0.98 6.14 -18.36
N PRO A 509 -1.13 6.56 -19.63
CA PRO A 509 -0.11 6.33 -20.65
C PRO A 509 1.19 7.05 -20.30
N ASN A 510 2.32 6.37 -20.47
CA ASN A 510 3.66 6.87 -20.15
C ASN A 510 3.86 7.26 -18.67
N HIS A 511 3.03 6.73 -17.76
CA HIS A 511 3.23 6.97 -16.34
C HIS A 511 4.61 6.47 -15.88
N ARG A 512 5.32 7.28 -15.10
CA ARG A 512 6.72 7.06 -14.72
C ARG A 512 6.99 5.70 -14.08
N TYR A 513 6.05 5.14 -13.32
CA TYR A 513 6.21 3.82 -12.68
C TYR A 513 5.69 2.65 -13.52
N LEU A 514 4.95 2.91 -14.60
CA LEU A 514 4.37 1.87 -15.44
C LEU A 514 5.32 1.49 -16.57
N LEU A 515 5.12 0.27 -17.06
CA LEU A 515 5.73 -0.30 -18.25
C LEU A 515 4.63 -0.49 -19.29
N ASP A 516 4.94 -0.23 -20.57
CA ASP A 516 4.00 -0.52 -21.65
C ASP A 516 3.59 -1.99 -21.56
N THR A 517 2.29 -2.25 -21.52
CA THR A 517 1.76 -3.60 -21.40
C THR A 517 0.55 -3.76 -22.30
N ASP A 518 0.49 -4.87 -23.03
CA ASP A 518 -0.55 -5.13 -24.00
C ASP A 518 -0.91 -6.63 -24.02
N PHE A 519 -2.05 -6.99 -24.63
CA PHE A 519 -2.47 -8.38 -24.85
C PHE A 519 -1.85 -8.97 -26.12
N GLU A 520 -1.23 -8.14 -26.96
CA GLU A 520 -0.49 -8.53 -28.16
C GLU A 520 0.89 -7.87 -28.20
N VAL A 521 1.83 -8.41 -28.97
CA VAL A 521 3.16 -7.79 -29.12
C VAL A 521 3.07 -6.60 -30.08
N ASN A 522 2.84 -5.41 -29.52
CA ASN A 522 2.79 -4.16 -30.26
C ASN A 522 4.18 -3.70 -30.78
N ASP A 523 4.21 -2.65 -31.61
CA ASP A 523 5.45 -2.21 -32.26
C ASP A 523 6.50 -1.62 -31.29
N LEU A 524 6.08 -1.06 -30.15
CA LEU A 524 7.01 -0.58 -29.13
C LEU A 524 7.65 -1.78 -28.40
N LEU A 525 6.85 -2.79 -28.04
CA LEU A 525 7.33 -4.02 -27.40
C LEU A 525 8.34 -4.77 -28.28
N LYS A 526 8.13 -4.82 -29.60
CA LYS A 526 9.14 -5.38 -30.53
C LYS A 526 10.47 -4.64 -30.49
N GLN A 527 10.44 -3.32 -30.29
CA GLN A 527 11.65 -2.48 -30.25
C GLN A 527 12.37 -2.56 -28.91
N THR A 528 11.65 -2.76 -27.81
CA THR A 528 12.21 -2.76 -26.46
C THR A 528 12.55 -4.16 -25.94
N GLY A 529 11.98 -5.20 -26.56
CA GLY A 529 11.84 -6.50 -25.92
C GLY A 529 10.66 -6.51 -24.93
N TYR A 530 10.25 -7.69 -24.50
CA TYR A 530 9.12 -7.88 -23.60
C TYR A 530 9.22 -9.15 -22.74
N ALA A 531 8.50 -9.14 -21.62
CA ALA A 531 8.20 -10.29 -20.79
C ALA A 531 6.81 -10.83 -21.14
N VAL A 532 6.71 -12.13 -21.43
CA VAL A 532 5.45 -12.87 -21.57
C VAL A 532 5.04 -13.38 -20.20
N LYS A 533 3.84 -13.00 -19.73
CA LYS A 533 3.36 -13.38 -18.40
C LYS A 533 1.91 -13.87 -18.45
N PRO A 534 1.58 -15.03 -17.86
CA PRO A 534 0.20 -15.50 -17.76
C PRO A 534 -0.61 -14.61 -16.83
N ILE A 535 -1.86 -14.29 -17.22
CA ILE A 535 -2.69 -13.29 -16.51
C ILE A 535 -2.97 -13.64 -15.05
N ALA A 536 -3.13 -14.93 -14.74
CA ALA A 536 -3.41 -15.45 -13.41
C ALA A 536 -2.23 -16.27 -12.82
N GLY A 537 -1.03 -16.14 -13.39
CA GLY A 537 0.16 -16.82 -12.86
C GLY A 537 0.80 -16.08 -11.70
N ARG A 538 1.62 -16.81 -10.93
CA ARG A 538 2.30 -16.35 -9.72
C ARG A 538 3.67 -17.01 -9.57
N CYS A 539 4.48 -16.53 -8.62
CA CYS A 539 5.77 -17.13 -8.25
C CYS A 539 6.76 -17.27 -9.40
N GLY A 540 6.76 -16.33 -10.35
CA GLY A 540 7.66 -16.38 -11.52
C GLY A 540 7.44 -17.57 -12.44
N SER A 541 6.28 -18.24 -12.39
CA SER A 541 5.95 -19.40 -13.23
C SER A 541 5.55 -18.99 -14.66
N ASN A 542 6.02 -19.75 -15.66
CA ASN A 542 5.71 -19.56 -17.08
C ASN A 542 6.05 -18.15 -17.61
N ILE A 543 7.19 -17.62 -17.22
CA ILE A 543 7.70 -16.33 -17.68
C ILE A 543 8.72 -16.57 -18.78
N ASP A 544 8.53 -15.91 -19.92
CA ASP A 544 9.52 -15.86 -21.00
C ASP A 544 10.01 -14.41 -21.14
N LEU A 545 11.32 -14.18 -21.11
CA LEU A 545 11.93 -12.85 -21.31
C LEU A 545 12.56 -12.79 -22.70
N ILE A 546 12.09 -11.89 -23.56
CA ILE A 546 12.55 -11.73 -24.94
C ILE A 546 13.19 -10.35 -25.11
N SER A 547 14.42 -10.30 -25.65
CA SER A 547 15.15 -9.06 -25.91
C SER A 547 14.60 -8.31 -27.13
N ALA A 548 15.05 -7.07 -27.32
CA ALA A 548 14.78 -6.28 -28.54
C ALA A 548 15.33 -6.93 -29.83
N GLN A 549 16.25 -7.89 -29.70
CA GLN A 549 16.83 -8.64 -30.82
C GLN A 549 16.08 -9.97 -31.08
N ASP A 550 14.92 -10.18 -30.43
CA ASP A 550 14.14 -11.43 -30.48
C ASP A 550 14.91 -12.64 -29.92
N GLU A 551 15.79 -12.40 -28.95
CA GLU A 551 16.54 -13.45 -28.24
C GLU A 551 15.87 -13.78 -26.91
N LEU A 552 15.68 -15.07 -26.62
CA LEU A 552 15.19 -15.54 -25.33
C LEU A 552 16.30 -15.38 -24.27
N LEU A 553 16.10 -14.46 -23.33
CA LEU A 553 17.03 -14.15 -22.24
C LEU A 553 16.89 -15.11 -21.07
N ASP A 554 15.66 -15.45 -20.70
CA ASP A 554 15.34 -16.35 -19.60
C ASP A 554 13.96 -16.98 -19.80
N LYS A 555 13.75 -18.14 -19.19
CA LYS A 555 12.50 -18.88 -19.26
C LYS A 555 12.28 -19.70 -17.99
N SER A 556 11.07 -19.62 -17.44
CA SER A 556 10.63 -20.46 -16.33
C SER A 556 9.50 -21.40 -16.72
N SER A 557 9.45 -22.56 -16.07
CA SER A 557 8.35 -23.52 -16.20
C SER A 557 7.24 -23.23 -15.18
N GLY A 558 6.11 -23.93 -15.30
CA GLY A 558 4.98 -23.76 -14.38
C GLY A 558 3.67 -24.34 -14.90
N LYS A 559 2.60 -24.20 -14.10
CA LYS A 559 1.29 -24.82 -14.34
C LYS A 559 0.30 -23.95 -15.13
N PHE A 560 0.68 -22.72 -15.50
CA PHE A 560 -0.22 -21.72 -16.11
C PHE A 560 -0.13 -21.65 -17.64
N VAL A 561 0.25 -22.74 -18.30
CA VAL A 561 0.52 -22.77 -19.76
C VAL A 561 -0.70 -22.47 -20.64
N ASP A 562 -1.91 -22.81 -20.17
CA ASP A 562 -3.16 -22.68 -20.94
C ASP A 562 -3.90 -21.37 -20.68
N ARG A 563 -3.25 -20.40 -20.03
CA ARG A 563 -3.84 -19.09 -19.71
C ARG A 563 -3.48 -18.06 -20.76
N LYS A 564 -4.34 -17.05 -20.92
CA LYS A 564 -3.99 -15.85 -21.68
C LYS A 564 -2.73 -15.22 -21.09
N ASN A 565 -1.95 -14.59 -21.96
CA ASN A 565 -0.76 -13.85 -21.58
C ASN A 565 -1.00 -12.35 -21.76
N ILE A 566 -0.23 -11.57 -21.02
CA ILE A 566 0.11 -10.20 -21.39
C ILE A 566 1.58 -10.13 -21.80
N TYR A 567 1.92 -9.07 -22.53
CA TYR A 567 3.26 -8.73 -22.97
C TYR A 567 3.61 -7.39 -22.34
N GLN A 568 4.57 -7.39 -21.43
CA GLN A 568 5.02 -6.18 -20.74
C GLN A 568 6.41 -5.80 -21.23
N GLN A 569 6.65 -4.52 -21.45
CA GLN A 569 7.95 -3.97 -21.85
C GLN A 569 9.07 -4.52 -20.98
N LEU A 570 10.13 -5.01 -21.62
CA LEU A 570 11.25 -5.61 -20.92
C LEU A 570 11.97 -4.55 -20.09
N TRP A 571 12.13 -4.85 -18.81
CA TRP A 571 12.91 -4.05 -17.88
C TRP A 571 13.59 -5.00 -16.92
N CYS A 572 14.83 -5.39 -17.20
CA CYS A 572 15.55 -6.38 -16.40
C CYS A 572 15.93 -5.83 -15.02
N LEU A 573 15.91 -6.69 -14.00
CA LEU A 573 16.40 -6.37 -12.65
C LEU A 573 17.89 -5.98 -12.64
N PRO A 574 18.32 -5.11 -11.73
CA PRO A 574 19.75 -4.81 -11.54
C PRO A 574 20.48 -6.00 -10.93
N ASN A 575 21.70 -6.25 -11.39
CA ASN A 575 22.61 -7.21 -10.76
C ASN A 575 23.52 -6.49 -9.76
N VAL A 576 23.40 -6.82 -8.47
CA VAL A 576 24.19 -6.25 -7.38
C VAL A 576 24.83 -7.38 -6.59
N ASP A 577 26.15 -7.33 -6.43
CA ASP A 577 26.95 -8.36 -5.76
C ASP A 577 26.66 -9.80 -6.25
N GLY A 578 26.40 -9.94 -7.56
CA GLY A 578 26.22 -11.23 -8.22
C GLY A 578 24.80 -11.79 -8.19
N LYS A 579 23.82 -11.06 -7.66
CA LYS A 579 22.40 -11.44 -7.65
C LYS A 579 21.53 -10.39 -8.33
N TYR A 580 20.46 -10.81 -8.99
CA TYR A 580 19.42 -9.92 -9.47
C TYR A 580 18.48 -9.56 -8.32
N ILE A 581 18.36 -8.26 -8.03
CA ILE A 581 17.65 -7.76 -6.85
C ILE A 581 16.33 -7.11 -7.25
N GLN A 582 15.23 -7.72 -6.80
CA GLN A 582 13.88 -7.15 -6.89
C GLN A 582 13.51 -6.46 -5.58
N VAL A 583 12.98 -5.24 -5.68
CA VAL A 583 12.40 -4.53 -4.54
C VAL A 583 10.94 -4.90 -4.42
N CYS A 584 10.49 -5.25 -3.22
CA CYS A 584 9.08 -5.51 -2.94
C CYS A 584 8.61 -4.55 -1.86
N THR A 585 7.43 -3.96 -2.03
CA THR A 585 6.80 -3.17 -0.97
C THR A 585 5.49 -3.82 -0.55
N PHE A 586 5.18 -3.74 0.74
CA PHE A 586 3.89 -4.17 1.27
C PHE A 586 2.91 -3.00 1.21
N THR A 587 1.68 -3.29 0.81
CA THR A 587 0.54 -2.42 1.10
C THR A 587 -0.20 -2.98 2.31
N VAL A 588 -0.52 -2.16 3.30
CA VAL A 588 -1.35 -2.52 4.45
C VAL A 588 -2.47 -1.50 4.59
N GLY A 589 -3.72 -1.95 4.54
CA GLY A 589 -4.90 -1.05 4.51
C GLY A 589 -4.92 -0.06 3.34
N GLY A 590 -4.15 -0.32 2.27
CA GLY A 590 -4.04 0.52 1.08
C GLY A 590 -2.89 1.54 1.07
N ASN A 591 -2.06 1.59 2.12
CA ASN A 591 -0.86 2.43 2.18
C ASN A 591 0.40 1.58 2.30
N TYR A 592 1.58 2.17 2.10
CA TYR A 592 2.87 1.53 2.34
C TYR A 592 2.96 0.96 3.76
N GLY A 593 3.39 -0.29 3.88
CA GLY A 593 3.61 -1.00 5.15
C GLY A 593 5.02 -1.57 5.33
N GLY A 594 5.94 -1.26 4.41
CA GLY A 594 7.35 -1.66 4.51
C GLY A 594 7.94 -2.19 3.20
N THR A 595 9.25 -2.41 3.18
CA THR A 595 10.01 -2.90 2.02
C THR A 595 10.80 -4.16 2.36
N CYS A 596 10.95 -5.08 1.39
CA CYS A 596 11.91 -6.17 1.44
C CYS A 596 12.56 -6.41 0.07
N LEU A 597 13.65 -7.18 0.04
CA LEU A 597 14.33 -7.56 -1.20
C LEU A 597 14.20 -9.05 -1.47
N ARG A 598 14.06 -9.38 -2.76
CA ARG A 598 14.17 -10.74 -3.28
C ARG A 598 15.38 -10.84 -4.19
N GLY A 599 16.25 -11.80 -3.92
CA GLY A 599 17.49 -12.04 -4.67
C GLY A 599 17.45 -13.37 -5.42
N ASP A 600 17.80 -13.36 -6.71
CA ASP A 600 17.90 -14.58 -7.52
C ASP A 600 19.18 -14.57 -8.38
N ASP A 601 19.67 -15.75 -8.74
CA ASP A 601 20.82 -15.88 -9.66
C ASP A 601 20.41 -15.62 -11.12
N SER A 602 19.11 -15.64 -11.43
CA SER A 602 18.50 -15.42 -12.74
C SER A 602 17.65 -14.14 -12.79
N LEU A 603 17.18 -13.76 -13.98
CA LEU A 603 16.39 -12.53 -14.17
C LEU A 603 14.97 -12.64 -13.60
N VAL A 604 14.46 -13.86 -13.44
CA VAL A 604 13.11 -14.13 -12.96
C VAL A 604 13.14 -14.58 -11.49
N VAL A 605 12.57 -13.74 -10.61
CA VAL A 605 12.31 -14.07 -9.20
C VAL A 605 11.20 -15.13 -9.10
N LYS A 606 11.42 -16.15 -8.26
CA LYS A 606 10.59 -17.35 -8.10
C LYS A 606 10.13 -17.51 -6.65
N LYS A 607 9.43 -18.62 -6.34
CA LYS A 607 9.02 -18.94 -4.96
C LYS A 607 10.26 -19.11 -4.06
N GLU A 608 11.24 -19.82 -4.56
CA GLU A 608 12.48 -20.23 -3.90
C GLU A 608 13.57 -19.15 -3.86
N SER A 609 13.39 -17.99 -4.49
CA SER A 609 14.37 -16.91 -4.43
C SER A 609 14.53 -16.42 -3.00
N ASP A 610 15.78 -16.14 -2.61
CA ASP A 610 16.14 -15.76 -1.25
C ASP A 610 15.47 -14.43 -0.85
N ILE A 611 15.28 -14.24 0.46
CA ILE A 611 15.04 -12.92 1.06
C ILE A 611 16.39 -12.32 1.40
N GLU A 612 16.68 -11.12 0.89
CA GLU A 612 17.94 -10.45 1.16
C GLU A 612 17.79 -9.41 2.28
N PRO A 613 18.67 -9.40 3.30
CA PRO A 613 18.65 -8.37 4.32
C PRO A 613 18.81 -6.98 3.71
N LEU A 614 17.88 -6.09 4.04
CA LEU A 614 17.83 -4.71 3.58
C LEU A 614 17.96 -3.76 4.76
N ILE A 615 18.79 -2.74 4.62
CA ILE A 615 18.91 -1.64 5.57
C ILE A 615 18.78 -0.31 4.86
N VAL A 616 17.84 0.53 5.30
CA VAL A 616 17.76 1.92 4.84
C VAL A 616 18.80 2.74 5.59
N VAL A 617 19.57 3.54 4.85
CA VAL A 617 20.58 4.44 5.38
C VAL A 617 20.28 5.88 4.97
N LYS A 618 20.66 6.84 5.82
CA LYS A 618 20.54 8.26 5.49
C LYS A 618 21.30 8.60 4.21
N ASP A 619 20.78 9.56 3.47
CA ASP A 619 21.44 10.12 2.29
C ASP A 619 22.85 10.62 2.66
N LYS A 620 23.81 10.44 1.74
CA LYS A 620 25.23 10.77 1.96
C LYS A 620 25.60 12.18 1.56
#